data_AF-A0A970P2F1-F1
#
_entry.id   AF-A0A970P2F1-F1
#
_cell.length_a   1.000
_cell.length_b   1.000
_cell.length_c   1.000
_cell.angle_alpha   90.00
_cell.angle_beta   90.00
_cell.angle_gamma   90.00
#
_symmetry.space_group_name_H-M   'P 1'
#
loop_
_entity.id
_entity.type
_entity.pdbx_description
1 polymer ?
#
loop_
_entity_poly.entity_id
_entity_poly.type
_entity_poly.pdbx_seq_one_letter_code
_entity_poly.pdbx_strand_id
1 'polypeptide(L)'
;PRHLGVRAVIVKSFARIHETNLKKQGMLGLTFDNEEDYNLINEDDTFNFIDLDNFAPDKPLSLEVVHNDNSKNIIKLNHTYNSQQIAWFKAGSALNLIRKQKN
;
A
#
# COMPACT_ATOMS: atom_id res chain seq x y z
N PRO A 1 -3.31 9.73 10.25
CA PRO A 1 -3.14 8.30 9.93
C PRO A 1 -1.74 7.75 10.25
N ARG A 2 -0.65 8.28 9.68
CA ARG A 2 0.71 7.76 9.91
C ARG A 2 1.19 7.84 11.37
N HIS A 3 0.89 8.94 12.07
CA HIS A 3 1.19 9.09 13.51
C HIS A 3 0.44 8.07 14.39
N LEU A 4 -0.55 7.36 13.83
CA LEU A 4 -1.34 6.31 14.49
C LEU A 4 -0.88 4.90 14.07
N GLY A 5 0.26 4.77 13.38
CA GLY A 5 0.81 3.48 12.97
C GLY A 5 0.28 2.90 11.65
N VAL A 6 -0.65 3.59 10.97
CA VAL A 6 -1.20 3.14 9.68
C VAL A 6 -0.10 3.09 8.61
N ARG A 7 0.10 1.92 8.00
CA ARG A 7 1.13 1.64 6.97
C ARG A 7 0.58 1.65 5.54
N ALA A 8 -0.65 1.21 5.36
CA ALA A 8 -1.31 1.12 4.07
C ALA A 8 -2.77 1.56 4.17
N VAL A 9 -3.30 2.08 3.06
CA VAL A 9 -4.71 2.40 2.84
C VAL A 9 -5.11 1.72 1.55
N ILE A 10 -6.08 0.81 1.64
CA ILE A 10 -6.59 0.03 0.51
C ILE A 10 -8.06 0.42 0.33
N VAL A 11 -8.43 0.81 -0.89
CA VAL A 11 -9.78 1.32 -1.20
C VAL A 11 -10.27 0.78 -2.54
N LYS A 12 -11.57 0.87 -2.82
CA LYS A 12 -12.10 0.61 -4.17
C LYS A 12 -11.63 1.69 -5.16
N SER A 13 -11.66 2.96 -4.74
CA SER A 13 -11.17 4.09 -5.52
C SER A 13 -10.71 5.26 -4.65
N PHE A 14 -9.79 6.09 -5.17
CA PHE A 14 -9.32 7.31 -4.51
C PHE A 14 -9.93 8.57 -5.13
N ALA A 15 -10.25 9.56 -4.30
CA ALA A 15 -10.41 10.93 -4.76
C ALA A 15 -9.03 11.55 -5.08
N ARG A 16 -8.93 12.27 -6.21
CA ARG A 16 -7.67 12.70 -6.86
C ARG A 16 -6.63 13.39 -5.95
N ILE A 17 -7.04 14.17 -4.95
CA ILE A 17 -6.13 14.92 -4.06
C ILE A 17 -5.65 14.06 -2.87
N HIS A 18 -6.39 13.01 -2.51
CA HIS A 18 -6.13 12.22 -1.30
C HIS A 18 -4.93 11.27 -1.48
N GLU A 19 -4.82 10.63 -2.65
CA GLU A 19 -3.75 9.67 -2.94
C GLU A 19 -2.35 10.33 -2.90
N THR A 20 -2.21 11.52 -3.48
CA THR A 20 -0.92 12.23 -3.54
C THR A 20 -0.36 12.56 -2.16
N ASN A 21 -1.23 12.89 -1.20
CA ASN A 21 -0.79 13.22 0.16
C ASN A 21 -0.33 11.98 0.93
N LEU A 22 -1.00 10.83 0.74
CA LEU A 22 -0.58 9.55 1.34
C LEU A 22 0.81 9.15 0.83
N LYS A 23 1.05 9.26 -0.48
CA LYS A 23 2.36 8.99 -1.12
C LYS A 23 3.47 9.85 -0.55
N LYS A 24 3.25 11.17 -0.44
CA LYS A 24 4.22 12.12 0.13
C LYS A 24 4.59 11.77 1.58
N GLN A 25 3.61 11.28 2.33
CA GLN A 25 3.81 10.81 3.71
C GLN A 25 4.42 9.41 3.78
N GLY A 26 4.81 8.76 2.67
CA GLY A 26 5.42 7.43 2.68
C GLY A 26 4.50 6.32 3.17
N MET A 27 3.19 6.48 2.99
CA MET A 27 2.19 5.42 3.18
C MET A 27 1.88 4.73 1.85
N LEU A 28 1.48 3.46 1.88
CA LEU A 28 0.93 2.79 0.70
C LEU A 28 -0.52 3.21 0.50
N GLY A 29 -0.85 3.59 -0.74
CA GLY A 29 -2.19 3.93 -1.17
C GLY A 29 -2.49 3.04 -2.36
N LEU A 30 -3.34 2.05 -2.15
CA LEU A 30 -3.58 0.96 -3.08
C LEU A 30 -5.06 0.87 -3.39
N THR A 31 -5.38 0.42 -4.60
CA THR A 31 -6.76 0.12 -4.98
C THR A 31 -6.92 -1.36 -5.22
N PHE A 32 -8.11 -1.92 -5.00
CA PHE A 32 -8.38 -3.28 -5.44
C PHE A 32 -8.27 -3.39 -6.97
N ASP A 33 -7.71 -4.50 -7.46
CA ASP A 33 -7.77 -4.85 -8.89
C ASP A 33 -9.19 -5.28 -9.28
N ASN A 34 -9.84 -6.03 -8.39
CA ASN A 34 -11.25 -6.36 -8.45
C ASN A 34 -11.98 -5.80 -7.21
N GLU A 35 -12.93 -4.88 -7.40
CA GLU A 35 -13.65 -4.24 -6.29
C GLU A 35 -14.45 -5.22 -5.42
N GLU A 36 -14.85 -6.37 -5.96
CA GLU A 36 -15.57 -7.42 -5.23
C GLU A 36 -14.68 -8.14 -4.22
N ASP A 37 -13.36 -8.08 -4.36
CA ASP A 37 -12.41 -8.67 -3.41
C ASP A 37 -12.50 -8.00 -2.03
N TYR A 38 -13.07 -6.78 -1.95
CA TYR A 38 -13.43 -6.15 -0.69
C TYR A 38 -14.35 -7.02 0.16
N ASN A 39 -15.25 -7.78 -0.47
CA ASN A 39 -16.22 -8.64 0.22
C ASN A 39 -15.58 -9.91 0.78
N LEU A 40 -14.32 -10.19 0.44
CA LEU A 40 -13.54 -11.30 0.99
C LEU A 40 -12.85 -10.93 2.32
N ILE A 41 -12.96 -9.68 2.76
CA ILE A 41 -12.22 -9.17 3.93
C ILE A 41 -13.16 -9.06 5.13
N ASN A 42 -12.70 -9.56 6.28
CA ASN A 42 -13.32 -9.40 7.59
C ASN A 42 -12.47 -8.48 8.49
N GLU A 43 -13.09 -7.89 9.52
CA GLU A 43 -12.43 -6.94 10.42
C GLU A 43 -11.25 -7.55 11.22
N ASP A 44 -11.33 -8.86 11.49
CA ASP A 44 -10.36 -9.59 12.32
C ASP A 44 -9.21 -10.21 11.51
N ASP A 45 -9.20 -10.00 10.19
CA ASP A 45 -8.22 -10.61 9.30
C ASP A 45 -6.81 -10.02 9.50
N THR A 46 -5.81 -10.85 9.26
CA THR A 46 -4.42 -10.42 9.16
C THR A 46 -4.01 -10.27 7.71
N PHE A 47 -3.33 -9.17 7.40
CA PHE A 47 -2.93 -8.83 6.03
C PHE A 47 -1.41 -8.89 5.85
N ASN A 48 -0.95 -9.72 4.93
CA ASN A 48 0.47 -9.85 4.61
C ASN A 48 0.72 -9.44 3.16
N PHE A 49 1.65 -8.51 2.93
CA PHE A 49 2.14 -8.27 1.57
C PHE A 49 3.16 -9.33 1.19
N ILE A 50 2.93 -10.04 0.09
CA ILE A 50 3.78 -11.16 -0.35
C ILE A 50 4.98 -10.65 -1.15
N ASP A 51 4.80 -9.58 -1.92
CA ASP A 51 5.75 -9.12 -2.94
C ASP A 51 6.17 -7.65 -2.77
N LEU A 52 6.01 -7.09 -1.57
CA LEU A 52 6.37 -5.69 -1.28
C LEU A 52 7.85 -5.38 -1.51
N ASP A 53 8.74 -6.34 -1.31
CA ASP A 53 10.18 -6.18 -1.60
C ASP A 53 10.45 -5.93 -3.09
N ASN A 54 9.56 -6.44 -3.95
CA ASN A 54 9.60 -6.30 -5.40
C ASN A 54 8.73 -5.14 -5.91
N PHE A 55 8.36 -4.20 -5.04
CA PHE A 55 7.54 -3.03 -5.39
C PHE A 55 8.21 -2.18 -6.48
N ALA A 56 7.53 -2.07 -7.62
CA ALA A 56 8.00 -1.45 -8.85
C ALA A 56 6.85 -0.71 -9.57
N PRO A 57 7.14 0.29 -10.43
CA PRO A 57 6.12 0.93 -11.24
C PRO A 57 5.36 -0.08 -12.10
N ASP A 58 4.07 0.16 -12.33
CA ASP A 58 3.18 -0.63 -13.19
C ASP A 58 3.08 -2.13 -12.82
N LYS A 59 3.55 -2.51 -11.63
CA LYS A 59 3.49 -3.88 -11.12
C LYS A 59 2.53 -3.94 -9.92
N PRO A 60 1.37 -4.61 -10.04
CA PRO A 60 0.47 -4.81 -8.92
C PRO A 60 1.16 -5.50 -7.73
N LEU A 61 0.63 -5.27 -6.54
CA LEU A 61 1.04 -5.95 -5.30
C LEU A 61 0.04 -7.04 -4.95
N SER A 62 0.53 -8.07 -4.26
CA SER A 62 -0.27 -9.20 -3.80
C SER A 62 -0.44 -9.13 -2.29
N LEU A 63 -1.69 -9.18 -1.83
CA LEU A 63 -2.07 -9.20 -0.43
C LEU A 63 -2.63 -10.59 -0.07
N GLU A 64 -1.97 -11.27 0.86
CA GLU A 64 -2.53 -12.44 1.53
C GLU A 64 -3.42 -11.96 2.68
N VAL A 65 -4.70 -12.31 2.62
CA VAL A 65 -5.67 -12.14 3.70
C VAL A 65 -5.74 -13.47 4.45
N VAL A 66 -5.42 -13.44 5.74
CA VAL A 66 -5.46 -14.62 6.62
C VAL A 66 -6.63 -14.45 7.58
N HIS A 67 -7.62 -15.33 7.44
CA HIS A 67 -8.81 -15.36 8.27
C HIS A 67 -8.55 -16.01 9.62
N ASN A 68 -9.46 -15.78 10.58
CA ASN A 68 -9.35 -16.35 11.93
C ASN A 68 -9.38 -17.89 11.95
N ASP A 69 -10.01 -18.52 10.96
CA ASP A 69 -9.99 -19.98 10.77
C ASP A 69 -8.73 -20.50 10.06
N ASN A 70 -7.75 -19.63 9.79
CA ASN A 70 -6.53 -19.86 9.01
C ASN A 70 -6.75 -20.13 7.51
N SER A 71 -7.98 -19.98 7.01
CA SER A 71 -8.19 -19.93 5.56
C SER A 71 -7.58 -18.64 4.98
N LYS A 72 -7.24 -18.69 3.69
CA LYS A 72 -6.44 -17.64 3.06
C LYS A 72 -7.00 -17.26 1.70
N ASN A 73 -7.00 -15.96 1.43
CA ASN A 73 -7.30 -15.39 0.13
C ASN A 73 -6.12 -14.55 -0.36
N ILE A 74 -5.86 -14.57 -1.67
CA ILE A 74 -4.86 -13.70 -2.29
C ILE A 74 -5.60 -12.69 -3.16
N ILE A 75 -5.42 -11.42 -2.82
CA ILE A 75 -6.04 -10.28 -3.49
C ILE A 75 -4.96 -9.50 -4.24
N LYS A 76 -5.27 -9.05 -5.46
CA LYS A 76 -4.39 -8.16 -6.22
C LYS A 76 -4.75 -6.71 -5.97
N LEU A 77 -3.71 -5.89 -5.78
CA LEU A 77 -3.82 -4.48 -5.50
C LEU A 77 -3.06 -3.65 -6.52
N ASN A 78 -3.72 -2.66 -7.10
CA ASN A 78 -3.18 -1.71 -8.06
C ASN A 78 -2.68 -0.45 -7.38
N HIS A 79 -1.80 0.26 -8.07
CA HIS A 79 -1.24 1.51 -7.61
C HIS A 79 -0.70 2.36 -8.76
N THR A 80 -0.54 3.67 -8.55
CA THR A 80 0.03 4.58 -9.57
C THR A 80 1.38 5.17 -9.15
N TYR A 81 2.20 4.41 -8.40
CA TYR A 81 3.52 4.88 -7.98
C TYR A 81 4.52 4.82 -9.12
N ASN A 82 5.27 5.90 -9.29
CA ASN A 82 6.50 5.89 -10.08
C ASN A 82 7.73 5.57 -9.21
N SER A 83 8.90 5.40 -9.84
CA SER A 83 10.15 5.04 -9.15
C SER A 83 10.54 6.01 -8.04
N GLN A 84 10.29 7.31 -8.22
CA GLN A 84 10.60 8.33 -7.21
C GLN A 84 9.69 8.21 -5.98
N GLN A 85 8.39 7.98 -6.19
CA GLN A 85 7.43 7.79 -5.11
C GLN A 85 7.68 6.49 -4.35
N ILE A 86 8.11 5.42 -5.04
CA ILE A 86 8.57 4.18 -4.40
C ILE A 86 9.80 4.44 -3.52
N ALA A 87 10.75 5.25 -3.99
CA ALA A 87 11.90 5.64 -3.19
C ALA A 87 11.49 6.42 -1.92
N TRP A 88 10.45 7.26 -1.99
CA TRP A 88 9.89 7.93 -0.80
C TRP A 88 9.32 6.91 0.20
N PHE A 89 8.58 5.91 -0.29
CA PHE A 89 8.07 4.83 0.54
C PHE A 89 9.20 4.04 1.22
N LYS A 90 10.20 3.59 0.46
CA LYS A 90 11.38 2.86 0.99
C LYS A 90 12.20 3.68 1.99
N ALA A 91 12.30 5.00 1.79
CA ALA A 91 12.95 5.91 2.74
C ALA A 91 12.08 6.23 3.97
N GLY A 92 10.83 5.76 3.98
CA GLY A 92 9.82 6.08 4.97
C GLY A 92 9.15 7.44 4.75
N SER A 93 9.71 8.39 4.00
CA SER A 93 9.00 9.60 3.53
C SER A 93 9.81 10.32 2.46
N ALA A 94 9.17 11.25 1.73
CA ALA A 94 9.88 12.12 0.79
C ALA A 94 10.94 12.99 1.48
N LEU A 95 10.64 13.50 2.68
CA LEU A 95 11.58 14.31 3.48
C LEU A 95 12.80 13.51 3.92
N ASN A 96 12.62 12.23 4.29
CA ASN A 96 13.73 11.36 4.66
C ASN A 96 14.68 11.11 3.49
N LEU A 97 14.14 10.95 2.27
CA LEU A 97 14.96 10.78 1.07
C LEU A 97 15.80 12.03 0.79
N ILE A 98 15.17 13.23 0.84
CA ILE A 98 15.87 14.50 0.62
C ILE A 98 16.97 14.71 1.67
N ARG A 99 16.71 14.35 2.94
CA ARG A 99 17.73 14.42 4.01
C ARG A 99 18.90 13.47 3.76
N LYS A 100 18.67 12.27 3.20
CA LYS A 100 19.74 11.33 2.84
C LYS A 100 20.61 11.80 1.67
N GLN A 101 20.04 12.56 0.72
CA GLN A 101 20.78 13.05 -0.46
C GLN A 101 21.65 14.29 -0.18
N LYS A 102 21.43 14.97 0.95
CA LYS A 102 22.21 16.15 1.37
C LYS A 102 23.42 15.82 2.25
N ASN A 103 23.55 14.57 2.69
CA ASN A 103 24.70 14.05 3.41
C ASN A 103 25.52 13.17 2.47
#